data_AF-A0A7X6PUB8-F1
#
_entry.id   AF-A0A7X6PUB8-F1
#
_cell.length_a   1.000
_cell.length_b   1.000
_cell.length_c   1.000
_cell.angle_alpha   90.00
_cell.angle_beta   90.00
_cell.angle_gamma   90.00
#
_symmetry.space_group_name_H-M   'P 1'
#
loop_
_entity.id
_entity.type
_entity.pdbx_description
1 polymer ?
#
loop_
_entity_poly.entity_id
_entity_poly.type
_entity_poly.pdbx_seq_one_letter_code
_entity_poly.pdbx_strand_id
1 'polypeptide(L)'
;MERGFIDYIAMDIKTDPLQYNPLVAKGINPEDILTSIETIMEKAPDYEFRTTCARGIVDRAAITSIVKIIKDAKLYALQNFHRAEILHPEYFKDISPEFSTPELMAFKSIAEPWVQRCVVR
;
A
#
# COMPACT_ATOMS: atom_id res chain seq x y z
N MET A 1 13.31 -16.30 7.31
CA MET A 1 13.27 -16.75 5.91
C MET A 1 14.52 -17.58 5.69
N GLU A 2 14.37 -18.88 5.41
CA GLU A 2 15.51 -19.72 5.04
C GLU A 2 16.07 -19.20 3.70
N ARG A 3 17.38 -18.93 3.68
CA ARG A 3 18.08 -18.41 2.50
C ARG A 3 18.18 -19.54 1.48
N GLY A 4 17.38 -19.49 0.41
CA GLY A 4 17.53 -20.44 -0.69
C GLY A 4 16.52 -20.39 -1.84
N PHE A 5 15.30 -19.85 -1.65
CA PHE A 5 14.25 -19.93 -2.70
C PHE A 5 13.46 -18.65 -2.99
N ILE A 6 13.55 -17.61 -2.14
CA ILE A 6 12.78 -16.38 -2.33
C ILE A 6 13.75 -15.25 -2.67
N ASP A 7 13.79 -14.87 -3.93
CA ASP A 7 14.62 -13.77 -4.42
C ASP A 7 13.95 -12.40 -4.24
N TYR A 8 12.61 -12.38 -4.12
CA TYR A 8 11.83 -11.16 -4.12
C TYR A 8 10.50 -11.32 -3.38
N ILE A 9 10.09 -10.30 -2.62
CA ILE A 9 8.78 -10.23 -1.96
C ILE A 9 8.03 -8.97 -2.39
N ALA A 10 6.78 -9.13 -2.83
CA ALA A 10 5.87 -8.00 -3.02
C ALA A 10 4.72 -8.11 -2.00
N MET A 11 4.58 -7.10 -1.14
CA MET A 11 3.50 -7.05 -0.15
C MET A 11 2.55 -5.89 -0.46
N ASP A 12 1.25 -6.17 -0.46
CA ASP A 12 0.23 -5.14 -0.61
C ASP A 12 -0.10 -4.51 0.76
N ILE A 13 -0.03 -3.18 0.82
CA ILE A 13 -0.53 -2.34 1.91
C ILE A 13 -1.72 -1.57 1.36
N LYS A 14 -2.93 -1.93 1.77
CA LYS A 14 -4.19 -1.45 1.16
C LYS A 14 -4.64 -0.09 1.68
N THR A 15 -4.28 0.26 2.91
CA THR A 15 -4.55 1.56 3.55
C THR A 15 -3.64 1.69 4.79
N ASP A 16 -3.92 2.65 5.67
CA ASP A 16 -3.27 2.76 6.97
C ASP A 16 -3.30 1.40 7.72
N PRO A 17 -2.13 0.77 7.98
CA PRO A 17 -2.03 -0.52 8.69
C PRO A 17 -2.76 -0.55 10.04
N LEU A 18 -2.86 0.59 10.74
CA LEU A 18 -3.55 0.70 12.02
C LEU A 18 -5.07 0.80 11.88
N GLN A 19 -5.58 1.12 10.70
CA GLN A 19 -7.02 1.29 10.40
C GLN A 19 -7.55 0.21 9.43
N TYR A 20 -6.84 -0.92 9.30
CA TYR A 20 -7.22 -2.01 8.39
C TYR A 20 -8.57 -2.66 8.74
N ASN A 21 -8.86 -2.81 10.03
CA ASN A 21 -10.04 -3.53 10.52
C ASN A 21 -11.38 -2.88 10.13
N PRO A 22 -11.58 -1.55 10.27
CA PRO A 22 -12.82 -0.91 9.81
C PRO A 22 -12.96 -0.80 8.29
N LEU A 23 -11.86 -0.83 7.52
CA LEU A 23 -11.89 -0.46 6.10
C LEU A 23 -11.69 -1.63 5.12
N VAL A 24 -10.92 -2.65 5.50
CA VAL A 24 -10.44 -3.67 4.56
C VAL A 24 -10.81 -5.09 4.99
N ALA A 25 -10.63 -5.44 6.26
CA ALA A 25 -10.87 -6.80 6.71
C ALA A 25 -11.17 -6.89 8.21
N LYS A 26 -12.29 -7.51 8.56
CA LYS A 26 -12.69 -7.72 9.95
C LYS A 26 -11.77 -8.72 10.64
N GLY A 27 -11.43 -8.45 11.90
CA GLY A 27 -10.69 -9.38 12.75
C GLY A 27 -9.19 -9.48 12.48
N ILE A 28 -8.64 -8.59 11.66
CA ILE A 28 -7.18 -8.47 11.51
C ILE A 28 -6.61 -7.67 12.68
N ASN A 29 -5.53 -8.19 13.28
CA ASN A 29 -4.71 -7.48 14.23
C ASN A 29 -3.67 -6.63 13.47
N PRO A 30 -3.66 -5.29 13.62
CA PRO A 30 -2.66 -4.43 12.98
C PRO A 30 -1.21 -4.87 13.23
N GLU A 31 -0.91 -5.42 14.41
CA GLU A 31 0.43 -5.88 14.78
C GLU A 31 0.96 -6.98 13.86
N ASP A 32 0.10 -7.83 13.30
CA ASP A 32 0.52 -8.88 12.37
C ASP A 32 1.01 -8.27 11.04
N ILE A 33 0.37 -7.18 10.60
CA ILE A 33 0.78 -6.43 9.41
C ILE A 33 2.12 -5.74 9.66
N LEU A 34 2.27 -5.07 10.82
CA LEU A 34 3.50 -4.38 11.18
C LEU A 34 4.69 -5.35 11.29
N THR A 35 4.48 -6.49 11.95
CA THR A 35 5.48 -7.57 12.07
C THR A 35 5.89 -8.11 10.70
N SER A 36 4.93 -8.23 9.78
CA SER A 36 5.20 -8.67 8.40
C SER A 36 6.06 -7.66 7.64
N ILE A 37 5.73 -6.36 7.75
CA ILE A 37 6.50 -5.27 7.13
C ILE A 37 7.94 -5.28 7.66
N GLU A 38 8.13 -5.30 8.97
CA GLU A 38 9.45 -5.34 9.61
C GLU A 38 10.26 -6.56 9.15
N THR A 39 9.64 -7.75 9.18
CA THR A 39 10.28 -9.00 8.76
C THR A 39 10.73 -8.95 7.30
N ILE A 40 9.92 -8.38 6.40
CA ILE A 40 10.28 -8.22 4.99
C ILE A 40 11.45 -7.25 4.86
N MET A 41 11.39 -6.09 5.50
CA MET A 41 12.43 -5.07 5.40
C MET A 41 13.78 -5.56 5.92
N GLU A 42 13.79 -6.37 6.98
CA GLU A 42 15.01 -6.90 7.60
C GLU A 42 15.58 -8.13 6.89
N LYS A 43 14.71 -9.05 6.43
CA LYS A 43 15.14 -10.42 6.07
C LYS A 43 15.00 -10.73 4.59
N ALA A 44 14.18 -10.00 3.84
CA ALA A 44 14.01 -10.26 2.42
C ALA A 44 15.23 -9.76 1.63
N PRO A 45 15.81 -10.57 0.73
CA PRO A 45 16.94 -10.14 -0.09
C PRO A 45 16.58 -8.95 -0.97
N ASP A 46 15.37 -8.93 -1.54
CA ASP A 46 14.79 -7.80 -2.24
C ASP A 46 13.26 -7.77 -2.11
N TYR A 47 12.65 -6.59 -2.23
CA TYR A 47 11.21 -6.44 -2.00
C TYR A 47 10.60 -5.14 -2.54
N GLU A 48 9.27 -5.12 -2.65
CA GLU A 48 8.45 -3.92 -2.78
C GLU A 48 7.21 -3.95 -1.90
N PHE A 49 6.78 -2.76 -1.49
CA PHE A 49 5.43 -2.54 -0.99
C PHE A 49 4.55 -1.92 -2.09
N ARG A 50 3.29 -2.29 -2.13
CA ARG A 50 2.34 -1.80 -3.13
C ARG A 50 1.05 -1.30 -2.50
N THR A 51 0.47 -0.26 -3.07
CA THR A 51 -0.86 0.23 -2.69
C THR A 51 -1.68 0.49 -3.92
N THR A 52 -2.81 -0.23 -4.05
CA THR A 52 -3.83 0.08 -5.05
C THR A 52 -4.63 1.30 -4.58
N CYS A 53 -4.44 2.43 -5.24
CA CYS A 53 -5.09 3.68 -4.90
C CYS A 53 -6.54 3.68 -5.41
N ALA A 54 -7.48 3.51 -4.49
CA ALA A 54 -8.91 3.67 -4.73
C ALA A 54 -9.50 4.68 -3.74
N ARG A 55 -10.31 5.64 -4.23
CA ARG A 55 -10.99 6.62 -3.36
C ARG A 55 -11.89 5.91 -2.35
N GLY A 56 -11.97 6.47 -1.14
CA GLY A 56 -12.67 5.85 -0.01
C GLY A 56 -11.80 4.86 0.78
N ILE A 57 -10.75 4.31 0.16
CA ILE A 57 -9.81 3.38 0.81
C ILE A 57 -8.46 4.06 1.07
N VAL A 58 -7.98 4.84 0.10
CA VAL A 58 -6.69 5.52 0.14
C VAL A 58 -6.89 7.02 -0.06
N ASP A 59 -6.30 7.80 0.84
CA ASP A 59 -6.19 9.24 0.76
C ASP A 59 -4.78 9.71 1.14
N ARG A 60 -4.57 11.03 1.21
CA ARG A 60 -3.27 11.61 1.60
C ARG A 60 -2.84 11.21 3.01
N ALA A 61 -3.78 11.06 3.94
CA ALA A 61 -3.48 10.69 5.32
C ALA A 61 -3.02 9.22 5.37
N ALA A 62 -3.72 8.32 4.68
CA ALA A 62 -3.33 6.92 4.55
C ALA A 62 -1.92 6.79 3.94
N ILE A 63 -1.62 7.50 2.84
CA ILE A 63 -0.26 7.50 2.26
C ILE A 63 0.77 7.99 3.28
N THR A 64 0.46 9.04 4.03
CA THR A 64 1.36 9.59 5.07
C THR A 64 1.60 8.59 6.21
N SER A 65 0.57 7.85 6.65
CA SER A 65 0.70 6.79 7.64
C SER A 65 1.56 5.64 7.13
N ILE A 66 1.28 5.16 5.90
CA ILE A 66 2.01 4.05 5.28
C ILE A 66 3.50 4.38 5.20
N VAL A 67 3.88 5.53 4.64
CA VAL A 67 5.28 5.86 4.36
C VAL A 67 6.12 6.06 5.63
N LYS A 68 5.49 6.41 6.75
CA LYS A 68 6.15 6.45 8.06
C LYS A 68 6.48 5.05 8.58
N ILE A 69 5.61 4.08 8.30
CA ILE A 69 5.78 2.67 8.70
C ILE A 69 6.84 2.01 7.81
N ILE A 70 6.78 2.23 6.49
CA ILE A 70 7.74 1.66 5.52
C ILE A 70 8.95 2.58 5.27
N LYS A 71 9.34 3.41 6.23
CA LYS A 71 10.46 4.34 6.08
C LYS A 71 11.73 3.61 5.63
N ASP A 72 12.44 4.17 4.67
CA ASP A 72 13.65 3.61 4.05
C ASP A 72 13.43 2.32 3.24
N ALA A 73 12.18 1.91 2.99
CA ALA A 73 11.88 0.76 2.14
C ALA A 73 12.47 0.92 0.73
N LYS A 74 12.89 -0.21 0.14
CA LYS A 74 13.54 -0.26 -1.17
C LYS A 74 12.67 0.29 -2.31
N LEU A 75 11.40 -0.13 -2.34
CA LEU A 75 10.46 0.27 -3.38
C LEU A 75 9.04 0.35 -2.84
N TYR A 76 8.37 1.47 -3.15
CA TYR A 76 6.95 1.64 -2.93
C TYR A 76 6.23 1.96 -4.24
N ALA A 77 5.33 1.07 -4.67
CA ALA A 77 4.58 1.21 -5.91
C ALA A 77 3.13 1.62 -5.64
N LEU A 78 2.76 2.81 -6.10
CA LEU A 78 1.38 3.31 -6.11
C LEU A 78 0.71 2.85 -7.40
N GLN A 79 -0.31 2.01 -7.28
CA GLN A 79 -0.99 1.41 -8.42
C GLN A 79 -2.33 2.10 -8.64
N ASN A 80 -2.65 2.50 -9.87
CA ASN A 80 -4.00 3.00 -10.13
C ASN A 80 -5.04 1.87 -9.97
N PHE A 81 -6.19 2.20 -9.40
CA PHE A 81 -7.34 1.30 -9.45
C PHE A 81 -7.94 1.33 -10.87
N HIS A 82 -8.08 0.16 -11.47
CA HIS A 82 -8.77 -0.02 -12.74
C HIS A 82 -10.10 -0.74 -12.50
N ARG A 83 -11.20 -0.17 -12.98
CA ARG A 83 -12.51 -0.84 -12.93
C ARG A 83 -12.48 -2.12 -13.76
N ALA A 84 -12.45 -3.25 -13.07
CA ALA A 84 -12.85 -4.54 -13.60
C ALA A 84 -14.17 -4.95 -12.89
N GLU A 85 -14.30 -6.21 -12.54
CA GLU A 85 -15.39 -6.68 -11.68
C GLU A 85 -15.21 -6.14 -10.26
N ILE A 86 -16.18 -5.33 -9.79
CA ILE A 86 -16.21 -4.81 -8.42
C ILE A 86 -17.13 -5.73 -7.60
N LEU A 87 -16.59 -6.36 -6.57
CA LEU A 87 -17.34 -7.28 -5.70
C LEU A 87 -18.44 -6.59 -4.88
N HIS A 88 -18.17 -5.34 -4.46
CA HIS A 88 -19.07 -4.51 -3.65
C HIS A 88 -19.28 -3.14 -4.31
N PRO A 89 -20.02 -3.06 -5.43
CA PRO A 89 -20.23 -1.81 -6.17
C PRO A 89 -20.93 -0.72 -5.34
N GLU A 90 -21.71 -1.11 -4.32
CA GLU A 90 -22.37 -0.23 -3.37
C GLU A 90 -21.40 0.68 -2.60
N TYR A 91 -20.15 0.25 -2.41
CA TYR A 91 -19.12 1.03 -1.71
C TYR A 91 -18.71 2.28 -2.51
N PHE A 92 -18.92 2.27 -3.83
CA PHE A 92 -18.53 3.34 -4.74
C PHE A 92 -19.73 4.05 -5.39
N LYS A 93 -20.93 3.90 -4.82
CA LYS A 93 -22.16 4.39 -5.47
C LYS A 93 -22.15 5.89 -5.78
N ASP A 94 -21.54 6.69 -4.90
CA ASP A 94 -21.51 8.15 -5.00
C ASP A 94 -20.10 8.71 -5.30
N ILE A 95 -19.10 7.84 -5.54
CA ILE A 95 -17.72 8.24 -5.77
C ILE A 95 -17.07 7.47 -6.92
N SER A 96 -16.26 8.14 -7.74
CA SER A 96 -15.38 7.43 -8.68
C SER A 96 -14.17 6.88 -7.91
N PRO A 97 -13.95 5.55 -7.85
CA PRO A 97 -12.79 4.97 -7.16
C PRO A 97 -11.46 5.40 -7.77
N GLU A 98 -11.41 5.69 -9.07
CA GLU A 98 -10.16 5.97 -9.76
C GLU A 98 -9.54 7.31 -9.39
N PHE A 99 -8.22 7.33 -9.44
CA PHE A 99 -7.43 8.55 -9.44
C PHE A 99 -6.93 8.84 -10.84
N SER A 100 -6.87 10.12 -11.18
CA SER A 100 -6.16 10.59 -12.37
C SER A 100 -4.64 10.50 -12.16
N THR A 101 -3.87 10.48 -13.25
CA THR A 101 -2.39 10.47 -13.17
C THR A 101 -1.83 11.63 -12.33
N PRO A 102 -2.31 12.89 -12.46
CA PRO A 102 -1.84 13.98 -11.60
C PRO A 102 -2.10 13.74 -10.10
N GLU A 103 -3.22 13.10 -9.74
CA GLU A 103 -3.52 12.80 -8.33
C GLU A 103 -2.61 11.69 -7.78
N LEU A 104 -2.32 10.66 -8.57
CA LEU A 104 -1.34 9.63 -8.19
C LEU A 104 0.07 10.21 -8.06
N MET A 105 0.45 11.14 -8.94
CA MET A 105 1.72 11.85 -8.82
C MET A 105 1.77 12.69 -7.54
N ALA A 106 0.65 13.26 -7.10
CA ALA A 106 0.60 13.96 -5.82
C ALA A 106 0.82 13.02 -4.63
N PHE A 107 0.32 11.77 -4.67
CA PHE A 107 0.66 10.76 -3.67
C PHE A 107 2.13 10.34 -3.74
N LYS A 108 2.67 10.16 -4.95
CA LYS A 108 4.09 9.87 -5.16
C LYS A 108 4.99 10.93 -4.52
N SER A 109 4.67 12.21 -4.67
CA SER A 109 5.43 13.32 -4.07
C SER A 109 5.40 13.31 -2.54
N ILE A 110 4.34 12.78 -1.91
CA ILE A 110 4.29 12.59 -0.45
C ILE A 110 5.24 11.46 -0.04
N ALA A 111 5.27 10.38 -0.81
CA ALA A 111 5.97 9.15 -0.44
C ALA A 111 7.47 9.16 -0.76
N GLU A 112 7.87 9.77 -1.88
CA GLU A 112 9.23 9.76 -2.41
C GLU A 112 10.32 10.20 -1.41
N PRO A 113 10.11 11.18 -0.51
CA PRO A 113 11.11 11.54 0.49
C PRO A 113 11.36 10.49 1.58
N TRP A 114 10.48 9.48 1.72
CA TRP A 114 10.49 8.53 2.84
C TRP A 114 11.01 7.15 2.47
N VAL A 115 11.11 6.84 1.18
CA VAL A 115 11.50 5.52 0.66
C VAL A 115 12.59 5.68 -0.38
N GLN A 116 13.37 4.62 -0.63
CA GLN A 116 14.50 4.69 -1.58
C GLN A 116 14.04 4.94 -3.02
N ARG A 117 12.87 4.40 -3.39
CA ARG A 117 12.24 4.61 -4.68
C ARG A 117 10.73 4.54 -4.57
N CYS A 118 10.04 5.51 -5.16
CA CYS A 118 8.58 5.47 -5.31
C CYS A 118 8.19 5.57 -6.78
N VAL A 119 7.28 4.71 -7.24
CA VAL A 119 6.81 4.65 -8.62
C VAL A 119 5.28 4.68 -8.67
N VAL A 120 4.72 5.24 -9.75
CA VAL A 120 3.30 5.09 -10.11
C VAL A 120 3.22 4.02 -11.19
N ARG A 121 2.30 3.06 -11.03
CA ARG A 121 2.05 1.94 -11.96
C ARG A 121 0.58 1.86 -12.36
#